data_AF-A0AAU7HDV8-F1
#
_entry.id   AF-A0AAU7HDV8-F1
#
_cell.length_a   1.000
_cell.length_b   1.000
_cell.length_c   1.000
_cell.angle_alpha   90.00
_cell.angle_beta   90.00
_cell.angle_gamma   90.00
#
_symmetry.space_group_name_H-M   'P 1'
#
loop_
_entity.id
_entity.type
_entity.pdbx_description
1 polymer ?
#
loop_
_entity_poly.entity_id
_entity_poly.type
_entity_poly.pdbx_seq_one_letter_code
_entity_poly.pdbx_strand_id
1 'polypeptide(L)' 'MQFDTAAELAALQAQTRRIRQVRYRPSRLDRYTGELLSLYQAGASAAELQRWLRARRIKVVLSTVTRWLEKNG' A
#
# COMPACT_ATOMS: atom_id res chain seq x y z
N MET A 1 37.80 -22.77 18.27
CA MET A 1 36.87 -21.62 18.29
C MET A 1 35.70 -21.98 19.18
N GLN A 2 35.39 -21.14 20.16
CA GLN A 2 34.28 -21.36 21.08
C GLN A 2 33.02 -20.78 20.45
N PHE A 3 31.97 -21.58 20.33
CA PHE A 3 30.69 -21.14 19.78
C PHE A 3 30.00 -20.24 20.81
N ASP A 4 29.80 -18.97 20.46
CA ASP A 4 29.10 -18.00 21.31
C ASP A 4 27.59 -18.07 21.01
N THR A 5 26.88 -18.78 21.86
CA THR A 5 25.42 -18.98 21.77
C THR A 5 24.64 -17.67 21.85
N ALA A 6 25.13 -16.69 22.60
CA ALA A 6 24.44 -15.40 22.78
C ALA A 6 24.56 -14.53 21.52
N ALA A 7 25.75 -14.51 20.91
CA ALA A 7 25.98 -13.81 19.65
C ALA A 7 25.10 -14.37 18.51
N GLU A 8 25.03 -15.70 18.39
CA GLU A 8 24.23 -16.37 17.36
C GLU A 8 22.73 -16.15 17.58
N LEU A 9 22.25 -16.20 18.82
CA LEU A 9 20.85 -15.91 19.13
C LEU A 9 20.47 -14.46 18.81
N ALA A 10 21.34 -13.50 19.10
CA ALA A 10 21.13 -12.09 18.77
C ALA A 10 21.06 -11.87 17.25
N ALA A 11 21.92 -12.56 16.49
CA ALA A 11 21.92 -12.51 15.03
C ALA A 11 20.59 -13.03 14.45
N LEU A 12 20.10 -14.17 14.95
CA LEU A 12 18.82 -14.77 14.54
C LEU A 12 17.62 -13.86 14.86
N GLN A 13 17.61 -13.22 16.02
CA GLN A 13 16.54 -12.28 16.40
C GLN A 13 16.54 -11.03 15.52
N ALA A 14 17.72 -10.47 15.22
CA ALA A 14 17.85 -9.34 14.31
C ALA A 14 17.39 -9.69 12.89
N GLN A 15 17.73 -10.89 12.40
CA GLN A 15 17.28 -11.39 11.11
C GLN A 15 15.76 -11.56 11.08
N THR A 16 15.18 -12.15 12.12
CA THR A 16 13.72 -12.32 12.25
C THR A 16 12.99 -10.98 12.22
N ARG A 17 13.51 -9.94 12.90
CA ARG A 17 12.93 -8.58 12.86
C ARG A 17 12.96 -7.98 11.46
N ARG A 18 14.06 -8.16 10.71
CA ARG A 18 14.17 -7.68 9.32
C ARG A 18 13.19 -8.39 8.38
N ILE A 19 13.02 -9.70 8.53
CA ILE A 19 12.09 -10.50 7.73
C ILE A 19 10.63 -10.07 8.01
N ARG A 20 10.28 -9.85 9.27
CA ARG A 20 8.93 -9.43 9.68
C ARG A 20 8.62 -7.97 9.38
N GLN A 21 9.61 -7.18 8.92
CA GLN A 21 9.39 -5.78 8.59
C GLN A 21 8.52 -5.69 7.33
N VAL A 22 7.24 -5.38 7.52
CA VAL A 22 6.31 -5.10 6.42
C VAL A 22 6.76 -3.82 5.74
N ARG A 23 7.29 -3.95 4.52
CA ARG A 23 7.61 -2.78 3.70
C ARG A 23 6.30 -2.18 3.19
N TYR A 24 5.91 -1.06 3.78
CA TYR A 24 4.82 -0.25 3.22
C TYR A 24 5.23 0.23 1.83
N ARG A 25 4.47 -0.15 0.82
CA ARG A 25 4.59 0.43 -0.52
C ARG A 25 3.38 1.34 -0.71
N PRO A 26 3.57 2.64 -0.96
CA PRO A 26 2.46 3.53 -1.25
C PRO A 26 1.71 3.01 -2.48
N SER A 27 0.38 3.11 -2.45
CA SER A 27 -0.46 2.77 -3.58
C SER A 27 -0.15 3.71 -4.74
N ARG A 28 -0.28 3.22 -5.97
CA ARG A 28 -0.24 4.09 -7.16
C ARG A 28 -1.37 5.14 -7.16
N LEU A 29 -2.44 4.88 -6.40
CA LEU A 29 -3.55 5.81 -6.19
C LEU A 29 -3.16 6.95 -5.24
N ASP A 30 -2.18 6.75 -4.33
CA ASP A 30 -1.75 7.77 -3.37
C ASP A 30 -1.17 9.01 -4.06
N ARG A 31 -0.74 8.87 -5.32
CA ARG A 31 -0.32 10.00 -6.17
C ARG A 31 -1.47 10.93 -6.57
N TYR A 32 -2.70 10.43 -6.57
CA TYR A 32 -3.91 11.14 -7.00
C TYR A 32 -4.92 11.29 -5.86
N THR A 33 -4.46 11.24 -4.61
CA THR A 33 -5.34 11.26 -3.42
C THR A 33 -6.27 12.46 -3.44
N GLY A 34 -5.74 13.65 -3.73
CA GLY A 34 -6.53 14.87 -3.79
C GLY A 34 -7.64 14.77 -4.83
N GLU A 35 -7.30 14.44 -6.07
CA GLU A 35 -8.29 14.35 -7.14
C GLU A 35 -9.32 13.24 -6.92
N LEU A 36 -8.88 12.07 -6.43
CA LEU A 36 -9.78 10.95 -6.15
C LEU A 36 -10.77 11.29 -5.04
N LEU A 37 -10.32 11.93 -3.95
CA LEU A 37 -11.20 12.35 -2.86
C LEU A 37 -12.14 13.47 -3.29
N SER A 38 -11.66 14.45 -4.07
CA SER A 38 -12.53 15.52 -4.59
C SER A 38 -13.62 14.97 -5.51
N LEU A 39 -13.28 14.04 -6.43
CA LEU A 39 -14.26 13.39 -7.29
C LEU A 39 -15.25 12.54 -6.47
N TYR A 40 -14.77 11.82 -5.47
CA TYR A 40 -15.62 11.00 -4.60
C TYR A 40 -16.60 11.85 -3.78
N GLN A 41 -16.12 12.95 -3.18
CA GLN A 41 -16.95 13.92 -2.46
C GLN A 41 -17.97 14.61 -3.37
N ALA A 42 -17.66 14.79 -4.65
CA ALA A 42 -18.60 15.26 -5.66
C ALA A 42 -19.63 14.20 -6.10
N GLY A 43 -19.59 12.98 -5.52
CA GLY A 43 -20.54 11.90 -5.77
C GLY A 43 -20.11 10.87 -6.81
N ALA A 44 -18.86 10.90 -7.29
CA ALA A 44 -18.37 9.90 -8.23
C ALA A 44 -18.32 8.50 -7.59
N SER A 45 -18.78 7.50 -8.32
CA SER A 45 -18.69 6.09 -7.93
C SER A 45 -17.27 5.55 -8.10
N ALA A 46 -16.93 4.46 -7.39
CA ALA A 46 -15.64 3.79 -7.53
C ALA A 46 -15.33 3.34 -8.98
N ALA A 47 -16.36 2.99 -9.77
CA ALA A 47 -16.22 2.61 -11.17
C ALA A 47 -15.86 3.81 -12.07
N GLU A 48 -16.39 4.99 -11.77
CA GLU A 48 -16.03 6.23 -12.46
C GLU A 48 -14.61 6.67 -12.12
N LEU A 49 -14.21 6.56 -10.85
CA LEU A 49 -12.82 6.78 -10.45
C LEU A 49 -11.85 5.82 -11.15
N GLN A 50 -12.22 4.53 -11.28
CA GLN A 50 -11.43 3.56 -12.04
C GLN A 50 -11.28 3.99 -13.52
N ARG A 51 -12.36 4.47 -14.14
CA ARG A 51 -12.35 4.96 -15.53
C ARG A 51 -11.48 6.21 -15.68
N TRP A 52 -11.55 7.13 -14.72
CA TRP A 52 -10.71 8.32 -14.66
C TRP A 52 -9.23 7.97 -14.51
N LEU A 53 -8.89 7.01 -13.64
CA LEU A 53 -7.53 6.47 -13.50
C LEU A 53 -7.03 5.81 -14.80
N ARG A 54 -7.91 5.09 -15.50
CA ARG A 54 -7.58 4.44 -16.77
C ARG A 54 -7.17 5.43 -17.86
N ALA A 55 -7.83 6.59 -17.92
CA ALA A 55 -7.49 7.68 -18.82
C ALA A 55 -6.07 8.25 -18.54
N ARG A 56 -5.65 8.25 -17.28
CA ARG A 56 -4.31 8.67 -16.83
C ARG A 56 -3.26 7.54 -16.90
N ARG A 57 -3.54 6.49 -17.68
CA ARG A 57 -2.70 5.29 -17.86
C ARG A 57 -2.49 4.46 -16.58
N ILE A 58 -3.33 4.65 -15.56
CA ILE A 58 -3.30 3.83 -14.34
C ILE A 58 -4.32 2.69 -14.50
N LYS A 59 -3.82 1.48 -14.73
CA LYS A 59 -4.64 0.26 -14.79
C LYS A 59 -4.72 -0.36 -13.40
N VAL A 60 -5.92 -0.32 -12.80
CA VAL A 60 -6.23 -0.96 -11.52
C VAL A 60 -7.59 -1.64 -11.60
N VAL A 61 -7.78 -2.66 -10.76
CA VAL A 61 -9.06 -3.36 -10.61
C VAL A 61 -9.98 -2.53 -9.72
N LEU A 62 -11.29 -2.61 -9.93
CA LEU A 62 -12.29 -1.89 -9.14
C LEU A 62 -12.09 -2.09 -7.62
N SER A 63 -11.83 -3.32 -7.18
CA SER A 63 -11.57 -3.65 -5.78
C SER A 63 -10.38 -2.90 -5.17
N THR A 64 -9.39 -2.53 -5.99
CA THR A 64 -8.27 -1.70 -5.55
C THR A 64 -8.73 -0.28 -5.23
N VAL A 65 -9.65 0.26 -6.04
CA VAL A 65 -10.25 1.58 -5.82
C VAL A 65 -11.14 1.54 -4.58
N THR A 66 -12.02 0.55 -4.46
CA THR A 66 -12.91 0.40 -3.29
C THR A 66 -12.13 0.29 -1.99
N ARG A 67 -11.15 -0.62 -1.92
CA ARG A 67 -10.29 -0.78 -0.73
C ARG A 67 -9.49 0.49 -0.42
N TRP A 68 -9.09 1.22 -1.46
CA TRP A 68 -8.37 2.47 -1.27
C TRP A 68 -9.28 3.57 -0.73
N LEU A 69 -10.53 3.65 -1.20
CA LEU A 69 -11.54 4.56 -0.66
C LEU A 69 -11.86 4.23 0.79
N GLU A 70 -12.08 2.95 1.14
CA GLU A 70 -12.32 2.52 2.54
C GLU A 70 -11.21 2.93 3.51
N LYS A 71 -9.98 3.09 3.00
CA LYS A 71 -8.81 3.47 3.79
C LYS A 71 -8.60 4.99 3.89
N ASN A 72 -8.99 5.75 2.86
CA ASN A 72 -8.58 7.16 2.70
C ASN A 72 -9.77 8.15 2.58
N GLY A 73 -10.98 7.66 2.31
CA GLY A 73 -12.20 8.44 2.14
C GLY A 73 -13.06 8.49 3.38
#